data_AF-B7NA17-F1
#
_entry.id   AF-B7NA17-F1
#
_cell.length_a   1.000
_cell.length_b   1.000
_cell.length_c   1.000
_cell.angle_alpha   90.00
_cell.angle_beta   90.00
_cell.angle_gamma   90.00
#
_symmetry.space_group_name_H-M   'P 1'
#
loop_
_entity.id
_entity.type
_entity.pdbx_description
1 polymer ?
#
loop_
_entity_poly.entity_id
_entity_poly.type
_entity_poly.pdbx_seq_one_letter_code
_entity_poly.pdbx_strand_id
1 'polypeptide(L)'
;MTTEINYHALLERARNKVQSIEFALTQSAFAEIRAELENDLELARIALASLEVEPDERAAYELFMEKRFGKTVDRRRAKNGDNEYMAWDMTLGWIIWQQRAGIHFSTMSQQEVK
;
A
#
# COMPACT_ATOMS: atom_id res chain seq x y z
N MET A 1 26.36 4.94 5.99
CA MET A 1 25.32 5.98 6.18
C MET A 1 24.22 5.69 5.18
N THR A 2 23.14 5.05 5.60
CA THR A 2 21.95 4.85 4.76
C THR A 2 21.18 6.17 4.76
N THR A 3 21.29 6.93 3.68
CA THR A 3 20.37 8.05 3.43
C THR A 3 18.99 7.43 3.25
N GLU A 4 18.08 7.68 4.20
CA GLU A 4 16.66 7.40 4.01
C GLU A 4 16.17 8.28 2.85
N ILE A 5 16.08 7.69 1.67
CA ILE A 5 15.53 8.35 0.50
C ILE A 5 14.00 8.34 0.68
N ASN A 6 13.39 9.52 0.80
CA ASN A 6 11.93 9.66 0.79
C ASN A 6 11.37 9.19 -0.57
N TYR A 7 10.19 8.57 -0.57
CA TYR A 7 9.43 8.13 -1.75
C TYR A 7 9.45 9.14 -2.91
N HIS A 8 9.19 10.42 -2.64
CA HIS A 8 9.20 11.44 -3.70
C HIS A 8 10.59 11.58 -4.35
N ALA A 9 11.66 11.54 -3.55
CA ALA A 9 13.02 11.60 -4.06
C ALA A 9 13.40 10.33 -4.83
N LEU A 10 12.87 9.17 -4.43
CA LEU A 10 13.04 7.91 -5.14
C LEU A 10 12.32 7.92 -6.50
N LEU A 11 11.08 8.41 -6.53
CA LEU A 11 10.26 8.53 -7.74
C LEU A 11 10.92 9.46 -8.76
N GLU A 12 11.35 10.65 -8.32
CA GLU A 12 12.07 11.60 -9.19
C GLU A 12 13.39 11.02 -9.71
N ARG A 13 14.10 10.26 -8.87
CA ARG A 13 15.32 9.56 -9.31
C ARG A 13 15.02 8.49 -10.37
N ALA A 14 13.93 7.75 -10.24
CA ALA A 14 13.51 6.76 -11.23
C ALA A 14 13.14 7.44 -12.57
N ARG A 15 12.40 8.55 -12.53
CA ARG A 15 12.08 9.36 -13.72
C ARG A 15 13.33 9.85 -14.45
N ASN A 16 14.25 10.47 -13.70
CA ASN A 16 15.52 10.94 -14.24
C ASN A 16 16.35 9.81 -14.87
N LYS A 17 16.31 8.61 -14.28
CA LYS A 17 17.02 7.45 -14.82
C LYS A 17 16.43 6.98 -16.16
N VAL A 18 15.09 6.91 -16.27
CA VAL A 18 14.41 6.58 -17.55
C VAL A 18 14.80 7.59 -18.63
N GLN A 19 14.67 8.90 -18.34
CA GLN A 19 15.04 9.96 -19.30
C GLN A 19 16.51 9.89 -19.72
N SER A 20 17.42 9.61 -18.78
CA SER A 20 18.84 9.46 -19.07
C SER A 20 19.14 8.27 -19.99
N ILE A 21 18.45 7.14 -19.83
CA ILE A 21 18.65 5.97 -20.69
C ILE A 21 18.04 6.22 -22.08
N GLU A 22 16.86 6.84 -22.16
CA GLU A 22 16.24 7.22 -23.45
C GLU A 22 17.14 8.16 -24.26
N PHE A 23 17.78 9.12 -23.59
CA PHE A 23 18.76 9.99 -24.23
C PHE A 23 19.99 9.20 -24.73
N ALA A 24 20.54 8.31 -23.90
CA ALA A 24 21.67 7.47 -24.29
C ALA A 24 21.33 6.55 -25.47
N LEU A 25 20.13 5.97 -25.49
CA LEU A 25 19.64 5.14 -26.57
C LEU A 25 19.53 5.91 -27.89
N THR A 26 19.07 7.16 -27.83
CA THR A 26 18.95 8.06 -28.98
C THR A 26 20.33 8.40 -29.57
N GLN A 27 21.36 8.53 -28.74
CA GLN A 27 22.73 8.84 -29.16
C GLN A 27 23.55 7.61 -29.57
N SER A 28 23.05 6.40 -29.31
CA SER A 28 23.80 5.17 -29.52
C SER A 28 23.77 4.72 -30.99
N ALA A 29 24.93 4.67 -31.62
CA ALA A 29 25.08 4.25 -33.02
C ALA A 29 25.41 2.74 -33.20
N PHE A 30 25.77 2.04 -32.12
CA PHE A 30 26.18 0.63 -32.16
C PHE A 30 25.05 -0.31 -31.70
N ALA A 31 24.81 -1.37 -32.47
CA ALA A 31 23.71 -2.31 -32.24
C ALA A 31 23.82 -3.09 -30.92
N GLU A 32 25.03 -3.49 -30.52
CA GLU A 32 25.26 -4.24 -29.28
C GLU A 32 24.95 -3.40 -28.03
N ILE A 33 25.47 -2.17 -27.97
CA ILE A 33 25.21 -1.21 -26.89
C ILE A 33 23.72 -0.85 -26.83
N ARG A 34 23.07 -0.77 -27.99
CA ARG A 34 21.65 -0.45 -28.08
C ARG A 34 20.77 -1.54 -27.47
N ALA A 35 21.08 -2.82 -27.69
CA ALA A 35 20.30 -3.93 -27.13
C ALA A 35 20.37 -3.97 -25.59
N GLU A 36 21.56 -3.71 -25.01
CA GLU A 36 21.72 -3.61 -23.56
C GLU A 36 20.94 -2.41 -22.99
N LEU A 37 21.01 -1.25 -23.65
CA LEU A 37 20.27 -0.06 -23.24
C LEU A 37 18.74 -0.23 -23.34
N GLU A 38 18.25 -0.96 -24.34
CA GLU A 38 16.82 -1.28 -24.48
C GLU A 38 16.33 -2.14 -23.29
N ASN A 39 17.11 -3.14 -22.89
CA ASN A 39 16.82 -3.97 -21.72
C ASN A 39 16.84 -3.15 -20.41
N ASP A 40 17.85 -2.30 -20.24
CA ASP A 40 17.96 -1.41 -19.07
C ASP A 40 16.81 -0.40 -19.01
N LEU A 41 16.36 0.11 -20.17
CA LEU A 41 15.22 1.01 -20.26
C LEU A 41 13.92 0.30 -19.85
N GLU A 42 13.72 -0.94 -20.29
CA GLU A 42 12.56 -1.75 -19.91
C GLU A 42 12.51 -1.96 -18.40
N LEU A 43 13.63 -2.38 -17.78
CA LEU A 43 13.73 -2.56 -16.34
C LEU A 43 13.47 -1.24 -15.57
N ALA A 44 14.03 -0.13 -16.04
CA ALA A 44 13.81 1.18 -15.43
C ALA A 44 12.35 1.63 -15.51
N ARG A 45 11.66 1.35 -16.62
CA ARG A 45 10.23 1.65 -16.79
C ARG A 45 9.35 0.79 -15.88
N ILE A 46 9.67 -0.51 -15.73
CA ILE A 46 8.96 -1.39 -14.79
C ILE A 46 9.11 -0.87 -13.36
N ALA A 47 10.33 -0.48 -12.96
CA ALA A 47 10.60 0.07 -11.64
C ALA A 47 9.85 1.41 -11.41
N LEU A 48 9.85 2.31 -12.41
CA LEU A 48 9.10 3.56 -12.34
C LEU A 48 7.59 3.30 -12.21
N ALA A 49 7.03 2.44 -13.05
CA ALA A 49 5.61 2.07 -12.99
C ALA A 49 5.24 1.51 -11.61
N SER A 50 6.10 0.67 -11.02
CA SER A 50 5.91 0.14 -9.66
C SER A 50 5.90 1.22 -8.58
N LEU A 51 6.58 2.35 -8.81
CA LEU A 51 6.60 3.53 -7.94
C LEU A 51 5.50 4.55 -8.28
N GLU A 52 4.83 4.45 -9.42
CA GLU A 52 3.72 5.34 -9.79
C GLU A 52 2.36 4.73 -9.47
N VAL A 53 2.31 3.41 -9.25
CA VAL A 53 1.14 2.77 -8.66
C VAL A 53 0.88 3.40 -7.30
N GLU A 54 -0.23 4.13 -7.20
CA GLU A 54 -0.72 4.62 -5.93
C GLU A 54 -0.84 3.42 -4.98
N PRO A 55 -0.15 3.44 -3.83
CA PRO A 55 -0.21 2.33 -2.91
C PRO A 55 -1.68 2.14 -2.53
N ASP A 56 -2.20 0.92 -2.73
CA ASP A 56 -3.52 0.56 -2.22
C ASP A 56 -3.44 0.60 -0.69
N GLU A 57 -3.69 1.78 -0.13
CA GLU A 57 -3.58 2.09 1.29
C GLU A 57 -4.41 1.11 2.11
N ARG A 58 -5.56 0.70 1.55
CA ARG A 58 -6.44 -0.30 2.13
C ARG A 58 -5.80 -1.68 2.13
N ALA A 59 -5.23 -2.15 1.03
CA ALA A 59 -4.55 -3.45 1.00
C ALA A 59 -3.33 -3.49 1.93
N ALA A 60 -2.53 -2.42 1.94
CA ALA A 60 -1.37 -2.29 2.84
C ALA A 60 -1.80 -2.31 4.31
N TYR A 61 -2.88 -1.60 4.65
CA TYR A 61 -3.44 -1.57 6.00
C TYR A 61 -4.11 -2.89 6.40
N GLU A 62 -4.89 -3.52 5.51
CA GLU A 62 -5.50 -4.83 5.76
C GLU A 62 -4.42 -5.89 6.03
N LEU A 63 -3.31 -5.87 5.28
CA LEU A 63 -2.16 -6.74 5.51
C LEU A 63 -1.48 -6.45 6.86
N PHE A 64 -1.32 -5.18 7.23
CA PHE A 64 -0.80 -4.79 8.54
C PHE A 64 -1.68 -5.31 9.68
N MET A 65 -3.00 -5.14 9.56
CA MET A 65 -3.96 -5.60 10.57
C MET A 65 -3.98 -7.12 10.67
N GLU A 66 -3.96 -7.83 9.54
CA GLU A 66 -3.87 -9.29 9.50
C GLU A 66 -2.58 -9.79 10.18
N LYS A 67 -1.43 -9.16 9.91
CA LYS A 67 -0.17 -9.51 10.58
C LYS A 67 -0.22 -9.28 12.10
N ARG A 68 -0.88 -8.21 12.55
CA ARG A 68 -0.88 -7.81 13.96
C ARG A 68 -1.94 -8.52 14.80
N PHE A 69 -3.10 -8.82 14.21
CA PHE A 69 -4.29 -9.28 14.92
C PHE A 69 -4.82 -10.63 14.38
N GLY A 70 -4.29 -11.12 13.28
CA GLY A 70 -4.60 -12.44 12.72
C GLY A 70 -6.08 -12.63 12.44
N LYS A 71 -6.63 -13.75 12.95
CA LYS A 71 -8.04 -14.15 12.74
C LYS A 71 -9.08 -13.25 13.42
N THR A 72 -8.65 -12.25 14.19
CA THR A 72 -9.58 -11.34 14.90
C THR A 72 -10.00 -10.12 14.05
N VAL A 73 -9.46 -9.98 12.84
CA VAL A 73 -9.81 -8.90 11.90
C VAL A 73 -10.86 -9.39 10.91
N ASP A 74 -12.02 -8.75 10.92
CA ASP A 74 -13.04 -8.94 9.88
C ASP A 74 -12.75 -7.99 8.71
N ARG A 75 -12.52 -8.54 7.51
CA ARG A 75 -12.24 -7.79 6.27
C ARG A 75 -13.50 -7.45 5.48
N ARG A 76 -14.69 -7.85 5.95
CA ARG A 76 -15.95 -7.57 5.27
C ARG A 76 -16.27 -6.07 5.35
N ARG A 77 -16.87 -5.53 4.28
CA ARG A 77 -17.35 -4.15 4.24
C ARG A 77 -18.58 -3.99 5.14
N ALA A 78 -18.59 -2.99 6.02
CA ALA A 78 -19.76 -2.65 6.81
C ALA A 78 -20.75 -1.81 5.97
N LYS A 79 -22.04 -2.09 6.16
CA LYS A 79 -23.13 -1.28 5.58
C LYS A 79 -23.63 -0.28 6.61
N ASN A 80 -24.08 0.88 6.14
CA ASN A 80 -24.85 1.83 6.93
C ASN A 80 -26.32 1.38 7.07
N GLY A 81 -27.13 2.15 7.80
CA GLY A 81 -28.56 1.90 7.95
C GLY A 81 -29.35 2.00 6.63
N ASP A 82 -28.80 2.68 5.64
CA ASP A 82 -29.39 2.89 4.31
C ASP A 82 -28.92 1.85 3.27
N ASN A 83 -28.29 0.75 3.72
CA ASN A 83 -27.70 -0.31 2.89
C ASN A 83 -26.53 0.11 1.96
N GLU A 84 -26.08 1.37 1.99
CA GLU A 84 -24.85 1.81 1.36
C GLU A 84 -23.62 1.39 2.18
N TYR A 85 -22.46 1.32 1.54
CA TYR A 85 -21.23 0.99 2.24
C TYR A 85 -20.74 2.18 3.06
N MET A 86 -20.35 1.92 4.31
CA MET A 86 -19.57 2.91 5.05
C MET A 86 -18.23 3.15 4.35
N ALA A 87 -17.73 4.38 4.43
CA ALA A 87 -16.34 4.67 4.10
C ALA A 87 -15.42 3.72 4.89
N TRP A 88 -14.27 3.38 4.31
CA TRP A 88 -13.41 2.30 4.83
C TRP A 88 -12.82 2.62 6.22
N ASP A 89 -12.43 3.86 6.45
CA ASP A 89 -11.99 4.40 7.74
C ASP A 89 -13.10 4.31 8.81
N MET A 90 -14.35 4.61 8.42
CA MET A 90 -15.53 4.49 9.28
C MET A 90 -15.87 3.03 9.59
N THR A 91 -15.67 2.12 8.62
CA THR A 91 -15.81 0.67 8.83
C THR A 91 -14.83 0.18 9.89
N LEU A 92 -13.57 0.64 9.84
CA LEU A 92 -12.55 0.29 10.83
C LEU A 92 -12.88 0.85 12.22
N GLY A 93 -13.30 2.12 12.30
CA GLY A 93 -13.73 2.74 13.57
C GLY A 93 -14.89 1.98 14.21
N TRP A 94 -15.88 1.54 13.41
CA TRP A 94 -17.01 0.76 13.87
C TRP A 94 -16.63 -0.64 14.37
N ILE A 95 -15.76 -1.37 13.65
CA ILE A 95 -15.28 -2.70 14.06
C ILE A 95 -14.54 -2.62 15.41
N ILE A 96 -13.64 -1.64 15.57
CA ILE A 96 -12.91 -1.43 16.83
C ILE A 96 -13.87 -1.07 17.96
N TRP A 97 -14.86 -0.20 17.71
CA TRP A 97 -15.86 0.16 18.70
C TRP A 97 -16.72 -1.04 19.12
N GLN A 98 -17.20 -1.85 18.17
CA GLN A 98 -17.96 -3.07 18.44
C GLN A 98 -17.18 -4.07 19.30
N GLN A 99 -15.89 -4.29 18.99
CA GLN A 99 -15.04 -5.15 19.81
C GLN A 99 -14.88 -4.61 21.24
N ARG A 100 -14.67 -3.29 21.42
CA ARG A 100 -14.58 -2.68 22.75
C ARG A 100 -15.91 -2.70 23.51
N ALA A 101 -17.02 -2.42 22.83
CA ALA A 101 -18.35 -2.46 23.41
C ALA A 101 -18.68 -3.89 23.85
N GLY A 102 -18.43 -4.89 23.01
CA GLY A 102 -18.61 -6.30 23.33
C GLY A 102 -17.75 -6.79 24.50
N ILE A 103 -16.51 -6.29 24.62
CA ILE A 103 -15.67 -6.52 25.80
C ILE A 103 -16.34 -5.91 27.04
N HIS A 104 -16.76 -4.64 26.98
CA HIS A 104 -17.43 -3.96 28.10
C HIS A 104 -18.71 -4.68 28.56
N PHE A 105 -19.56 -5.14 27.64
CA PHE A 105 -20.76 -5.90 27.99
C PHE A 105 -20.44 -7.26 28.63
N SER A 106 -19.39 -7.94 28.15
CA SER A 106 -18.95 -9.22 28.71
C SER A 106 -18.41 -9.05 30.14
N THR A 107 -17.65 -8.00 30.42
CA THR A 107 -17.10 -7.73 31.76
C THR A 107 -18.18 -7.36 32.78
N MET A 108 -19.20 -6.59 32.37
CA MET A 108 -20.32 -6.23 33.25
C MET A 108 -21.17 -7.45 33.64
N SER A 109 -21.43 -8.37 32.69
CA SER A 109 -22.19 -9.59 32.99
C SER A 109 -21.50 -10.53 34.00
N GLN A 110 -20.17 -10.47 34.13
CA GLN A 110 -19.44 -11.26 35.13
C GLN A 110 -19.42 -10.59 36.52
N GLN A 111 -19.66 -9.28 36.61
CA GLN A 111 -19.70 -8.56 37.89
C GLN A 111 -21.06 -8.68 38.60
N GLU A 112 -22.14 -8.96 37.88
CA GLU A 112 -23.49 -9.14 38.45
C GLU A 112 -23.74 -10.54 39.05
N VAL A 113 -22.76 -11.47 38.97
CA VAL A 113 -22.87 -12.85 39.48
C VAL A 113 -22.01 -13.08 40.75
N LYS A 114 -21.79 -12.04 41.57
CA LYS A 114 -21.22 -12.17 42.92
C LYS A 114 -22.12 -11.52 43.95
#